data_AF-A0A938EDB6-F1
#
_entry.id   AF-A0A938EDB6-F1
#
_cell.length_a   1.000
_cell.length_b   1.000
_cell.length_c   1.000
_cell.angle_alpha   90.00
_cell.angle_beta   90.00
_cell.angle_gamma   90.00
#
_symmetry.space_group_name_H-M   'P 1'
#
loop_
_entity.id
_entity.type
_entity.pdbx_description
1 polymer ?
#
loop_
_entity_poly.entity_id
_entity_poly.type
_entity_poly.pdbx_seq_one_letter_code
_entity_poly.pdbx_strand_id
1 'polypeptide(L)' 'MSAMIVDAENVRRSLWPNLGRDDLVALCGARAAAEGVDVIVVFDGP' A
#
# COMPACT_ATOMS: atom_id res chain seq x y z
N MET A 1 -16.82 8.41 5.04
CA MET A 1 -15.99 7.25 4.65
C MET A 1 -14.68 7.82 4.16
N SER A 2 -13.57 7.43 4.78
CA SER A 2 -12.22 7.90 4.43
C SER A 2 -11.44 6.70 3.89
N ALA A 3 -10.59 6.92 2.89
CA ALA A 3 -9.77 5.88 2.28
C ALA A 3 -8.33 6.36 2.12
N MET A 4 -7.38 5.48 2.42
CA MET A 4 -5.96 5.67 2.14
C MET A 4 -5.67 5.17 0.73
N ILE A 5 -5.11 6.03 -0.12
CA ILE A 5 -4.64 5.63 -1.45
C ILE A 5 -3.12 5.54 -1.42
N VAL A 6 -2.60 4.38 -1.79
CA VAL A 6 -1.16 4.09 -1.78
C VAL A 6 -0.68 3.90 -3.21
N ASP A 7 0.25 4.74 -3.63
CA ASP A 7 1.06 4.53 -4.82
C ASP A 7 2.15 3.49 -4.49
N ALA A 8 1.95 2.27 -4.99
CA ALA A 8 2.80 1.15 -4.66
C ALA A 8 4.20 1.26 -5.26
N GLU A 9 4.34 1.77 -6.48
CA GLU A 9 5.66 1.88 -7.11
C GLU A 9 6.47 3.02 -6.49
N ASN A 10 5.83 4.13 -6.10
CA ASN A 10 6.51 5.16 -5.33
C ASN A 10 6.98 4.63 -3.96
N VAL A 11 6.14 3.89 -3.23
CA VAL A 11 6.53 3.30 -1.93
C VAL A 11 7.67 2.31 -2.08
N ARG A 12 7.59 1.39 -3.06
CA ARG A 12 8.64 0.42 -3.32
C ARG A 12 9.94 1.13 -3.71
N ARG A 13 9.91 2.13 -4.59
CA ARG A 13 11.14 2.84 -4.98
C ARG A 13 11.77 3.69 -3.87
N SER A 14 10.98 4.25 -2.96
CA SER A 14 11.45 5.25 -1.99
C SER A 14 11.70 4.72 -0.59
N LEU A 15 10.85 3.81 -0.11
CA LEU A 15 10.86 3.34 1.28
C LEU A 15 11.25 1.87 1.36
N TRP A 16 10.70 1.02 0.50
CA TRP A 16 10.83 -0.43 0.59
C TRP A 16 11.18 -1.11 -0.74
N PRO A 17 12.40 -0.91 -1.26
CA PRO A 17 12.80 -1.38 -2.60
C PRO A 17 12.82 -2.89 -2.77
N ASN A 18 12.97 -3.64 -1.68
CA ASN A 18 13.03 -5.10 -1.71
C ASN A 18 11.69 -5.77 -1.35
N LEU A 19 10.62 -4.99 -1.13
CA LEU A 19 9.34 -5.53 -0.70
C LEU A 19 8.53 -6.02 -1.90
N GLY A 20 8.01 -7.25 -1.76
CA GLY A 20 7.09 -7.85 -2.73
C GLY A 20 5.76 -7.12 -2.79
N ARG A 21 5.00 -7.33 -3.87
CA ARG A 21 3.67 -6.74 -4.02
C ARG A 21 2.72 -7.20 -2.92
N ASP A 22 2.69 -8.51 -2.63
CA ASP A 22 1.77 -9.09 -1.66
C ASP A 22 2.09 -8.63 -0.22
N ASP A 23 3.38 -8.55 0.11
CA ASP A 23 3.83 -8.05 1.41
C ASP A 23 3.45 -6.57 1.60
N LEU A 24 3.57 -5.76 0.55
CA LEU A 24 3.13 -4.37 0.58
C LEU A 24 1.62 -4.25 0.82
N VAL A 25 0.80 -5.05 0.12
CA VAL A 25 -0.64 -5.06 0.32
C VAL A 25 -1.00 -5.46 1.76
N ALA A 26 -0.33 -6.48 2.31
CA ALA A 26 -0.57 -6.92 3.69
C ALA A 26 -0.24 -5.81 4.71
N LEU A 27 0.89 -5.12 4.55
CA LEU A 27 1.29 -4.02 5.43
C LEU A 27 0.33 -2.83 5.32
N CYS A 28 -0.06 -2.45 4.10
CA CYS A 28 -1.04 -1.38 3.88
C CYS A 28 -2.41 -1.73 4.47
N GLY A 29 -2.85 -2.99 4.34
CA GLY A 29 -4.09 -3.48 4.95
C GLY A 29 -4.04 -3.42 6.48
N ALA A 30 -2.96 -3.90 7.10
CA ALA A 30 -2.78 -3.82 8.55
C ALA A 30 -2.77 -2.37 9.04
N ARG A 31 -2.15 -1.46 8.28
CA ARG A 31 -2.13 -0.03 8.60
C ARG A 31 -3.52 0.60 8.52
N ALA A 32 -4.26 0.33 7.45
CA ALA A 32 -5.59 0.86 7.26
C ALA A 32 -6.59 0.36 8.31
N ALA A 33 -6.47 -0.92 8.70
CA ALA A 33 -7.24 -1.51 9.78
C ALA A 33 -6.96 -0.80 11.13
N ALA A 34 -5.70 -0.47 11.41
CA ALA A 34 -5.33 0.28 12.62
C ALA A 34 -5.87 1.72 12.62
N GLU A 35 -6.03 2.33 11.44
CA GLU A 35 -6.57 3.69 11.27
C GLU A 35 -8.11 3.71 11.11
N GLY A 36 -8.76 2.55 10.98
CA GLY A 36 -10.20 2.44 10.79
C GLY A 36 -10.68 2.97 9.44
N VAL A 37 -9.85 2.87 8.41
CA VAL A 37 -10.13 3.35 7.05
C VAL A 37 -9.99 2.24 6.02
N ASP A 38 -10.60 2.41 4.85
CA ASP A 38 -10.36 1.54 3.70
C ASP A 38 -9.01 1.85 3.06
N VAL A 39 -8.45 0.90 2.31
CA VAL A 39 -7.21 1.10 1.56
C VAL A 39 -7.32 0.64 0.12
N ILE A 40 -6.74 1.44 -0.78
CA ILE A 40 -6.58 1.12 -2.19
C ILE A 40 -5.08 1.20 -2.49
N VAL A 41 -4.49 0.06 -2.84
CA VAL A 41 -3.10 -0.03 -3.26
C VAL A 41 -3.06 -0.07 -4.78
N VAL A 42 -2.47 0.97 -5.39
CA VAL A 42 -2.39 1.13 -6.84
C VAL A 42 -0.98 0.75 -7.28
N PHE A 43 -0.89 -0.27 -8.11
CA PHE A 43 0.33 -0.61 -8.83
C PHE A 43 0.25 -0.09 -10.25
N ASP A 44 1.39 0.30 -10.80
CA ASP A 44 1.48 0.57 -12.22
C ASP A 44 1.12 -0.69 -13.01
N GLY A 45 0.45 -0.46 -14.15
CA GLY A 45 0.13 -1.49 -15.14
C GLY A 45 1.39 -2.05 -15.81
N PRO A 46 1.23 -3.03 -16.73
CA PRO A 46 2.34 -3.49 -17.57
C PRO A 46 2.99 -2.34 -18.35
#